data_AF-A0A919M8W5-F1
#
_entry.id   AF-A0A919M8W5-F1
#
_cell.length_a   1.000
_cell.length_b   1.000
_cell.length_c   1.000
_cell.angle_alpha   90.00
_cell.angle_beta   90.00
_cell.angle_gamma   90.00
#
_symmetry.space_group_name_H-M   'P 1'
#
loop_
_entity.id
_entity.type
_entity.pdbx_description
1 polymer ?
#
loop_
_entity_poly.entity_id
_entity_poly.type
_entity_poly.pdbx_seq_one_letter_code
_entity_poly.pdbx_strand_id
1 'polypeptide(L)'
;MGRLLRVEALVPVTGVVAFLLLFGVLGGPGDPSPQARWVGLGVLLAPAFMAYAHRGSAAWAGVLGAVVWTSLAGSPVTALVVWAYALVAIALTRRDRSPVTAPVPRRQPPAPRGLPHVALPAEVAGFALLVLAMAGFVAVLLDRAGPPSLAAVIAAFGLGCALVARAVAQRAHLRKLFGTPQPVHAVRVVEQPGHVHVLMPEPGGLMAREFAFDVAEDAAWPDDDEDPHTLPATLYGDPRPGAWCAVQVEGRLHVPVGPVGEVIEVAYDVVQGLPREIEDDEEQLVDPEALLPSDRVDAFEPREHRIAPARAWGATVAIGLGAALAAAELAQVAGLPTAALGVATAVAAAVGYEFGWRSQLRPRLRWHVGGVAAVGFRGPDRQPWATDSAVVHDDAGTVLLTAGESVLTVPVPPPWPGPESQRSADQLVAALRDARNQSFVISPLPPPPDVQVPPRPPALYAAWLLSVALTVLILG
;
A
#
# COMPACT_ATOMS: atom_id res chain seq x y z
N MET A 1 -1.92 4.37 -22.62
CA MET A 1 -1.42 3.82 -21.35
C MET A 1 -2.17 4.47 -20.22
N GLY A 2 -3.04 3.70 -19.57
CA GLY A 2 -4.08 4.19 -18.67
C GLY A 2 -3.51 4.58 -17.31
N ARG A 3 -3.91 5.78 -16.83
CA ARG A 3 -3.63 6.26 -15.47
C ARG A 3 -4.25 5.31 -14.45
N LEU A 4 -3.44 4.42 -13.88
CA LEU A 4 -3.76 3.69 -12.66
C LEU A 4 -3.55 4.63 -11.47
N LEU A 5 -4.58 5.41 -11.15
CA LEU A 5 -4.73 5.91 -9.78
C LEU A 5 -4.89 4.67 -8.90
N ARG A 6 -3.85 4.27 -8.17
CA ARG A 6 -3.92 3.16 -7.21
C ARG A 6 -5.02 3.48 -6.20
N VAL A 7 -6.09 2.70 -6.32
CA VAL A 7 -7.38 2.76 -5.63
C VAL A 7 -7.23 2.61 -4.10
N GLU A 8 -6.13 2.04 -3.65
CA GLU A 8 -5.87 1.69 -2.24
C GLU A 8 -5.74 2.93 -1.34
N ALA A 9 -5.27 4.05 -1.88
CA ALA A 9 -5.26 5.34 -1.18
C ALA A 9 -6.63 6.06 -1.18
N LEU A 10 -7.54 5.68 -2.09
CA LEU A 10 -8.83 6.34 -2.28
C LEU A 10 -9.87 5.89 -1.27
N VAL A 11 -9.81 4.66 -0.75
CA VAL A 11 -10.77 4.13 0.25
C VAL A 11 -10.71 4.85 1.60
N PRO A 12 -9.53 5.06 2.24
CA PRO A 12 -9.47 5.84 3.48
C PRO A 12 -9.80 7.32 3.23
N VAL A 13 -9.37 7.89 2.09
CA VAL A 13 -9.68 9.28 1.73
C VAL A 13 -11.17 9.49 1.46
N THR A 14 -11.84 8.56 0.77
CA THR A 14 -13.30 8.62 0.56
C THR A 14 -14.08 8.30 1.81
N GLY A 15 -13.59 7.41 2.69
CA GLY A 15 -14.16 7.20 4.01
C GLY A 15 -14.09 8.46 4.87
N VAL A 16 -12.95 9.16 4.86
CA VAL A 16 -12.77 10.45 5.53
C VAL A 16 -13.63 11.55 4.89
N VAL A 17 -13.67 11.67 3.57
CA VAL A 17 -14.52 12.67 2.89
C VAL A 17 -16.01 12.39 3.09
N ALA A 18 -16.45 11.13 3.06
CA ALA A 18 -17.83 10.75 3.38
C ALA A 18 -18.15 11.06 4.84
N PHE A 19 -17.25 10.73 5.78
CA PHE A 19 -17.37 11.09 7.20
C PHE A 19 -17.49 12.60 7.41
N LEU A 20 -16.64 13.40 6.77
CA LEU A 20 -16.66 14.87 6.82
C LEU A 20 -17.93 15.47 6.21
N LEU A 21 -18.48 14.86 5.16
CA LEU A 21 -19.72 15.31 4.53
C LEU A 21 -20.98 14.87 5.31
N LEU A 22 -20.94 13.70 5.97
CA LEU A 22 -22.05 13.14 6.76
C LEU A 22 -22.22 13.81 8.12
N PHE A 23 -21.12 14.17 8.78
CA PHE A 23 -21.14 14.77 10.12
C PHE A 23 -20.89 16.28 10.09
N GLY A 24 -19.99 16.76 9.22
CA GLY A 24 -19.59 18.17 9.19
C GLY A 24 -20.49 19.12 8.39
N VAL A 25 -21.35 18.63 7.49
CA VAL A 25 -22.13 19.52 6.59
C VAL A 25 -23.65 19.40 6.76
N LEU A 26 -24.18 18.26 7.24
CA LEU A 26 -25.62 17.96 7.11
C LEU A 26 -26.35 17.62 8.40
N GLY A 27 -25.74 17.79 9.57
CA GLY A 27 -26.43 17.85 10.86
C GLY A 27 -27.33 16.64 11.21
N GLY A 28 -26.74 15.65 11.91
CA GLY A 28 -27.35 14.78 12.94
C GLY A 28 -28.59 13.91 12.62
N PRO A 29 -28.67 12.65 13.11
CA PRO A 29 -29.95 11.95 13.16
C PRO A 29 -30.71 12.41 14.41
N GLY A 30 -31.97 12.80 14.22
CA GLY A 30 -32.90 13.32 15.25
C GLY A 30 -33.36 12.31 16.30
N ASP A 31 -32.47 11.43 16.75
CA ASP A 31 -32.70 10.57 17.90
C ASP A 31 -31.81 11.06 19.07
N PRO A 32 -32.38 11.59 20.16
CA PRO A 32 -31.63 12.20 21.27
C PRO A 32 -30.79 11.19 22.07
N SER A 33 -30.85 9.89 21.76
CA SER A 33 -30.05 8.90 22.48
C SER A 33 -28.57 9.01 22.08
N PRO A 34 -27.64 9.25 23.03
CA PRO A 34 -26.21 9.32 22.74
C PRO A 34 -25.66 8.02 22.13
N GLN A 35 -26.36 6.89 22.32
CA GLN A 35 -26.01 5.58 21.81
C GLN A 35 -26.08 5.48 20.27
N ALA A 36 -27.05 6.14 19.62
CA ALA A 36 -27.21 6.09 18.16
C ALA A 36 -26.01 6.65 17.39
N ARG A 37 -25.35 7.68 17.94
CA ARG A 37 -24.14 8.30 17.36
C ARG A 37 -22.94 7.35 17.39
N TRP A 38 -22.76 6.62 18.49
CA TRP A 38 -21.67 5.65 18.64
C TRP A 38 -21.89 4.40 17.80
N VAL A 39 -23.14 3.96 17.62
CA VAL A 39 -23.49 2.91 16.67
C VAL A 39 -23.13 3.33 15.24
N GLY A 40 -23.49 4.56 14.84
CA GLY A 40 -23.13 5.12 13.53
C GLY A 40 -21.63 5.14 13.27
N LEU A 41 -20.85 5.63 14.24
CA LEU A 41 -19.39 5.64 14.16
C LEU A 41 -18.82 4.21 14.02
N GLY A 42 -19.30 3.27 14.84
CA GLY A 42 -18.88 1.86 14.75
C GLY A 42 -19.19 1.23 13.39
N VAL A 43 -20.36 1.51 12.83
CA VAL A 43 -20.81 1.02 11.51
C VAL A 43 -19.99 1.62 10.35
N LEU A 44 -19.40 2.81 10.53
CA LEU A 44 -18.49 3.41 9.54
C LEU A 44 -17.04 2.95 9.69
N LEU A 45 -16.57 2.78 10.94
CA LEU A 45 -15.22 2.30 11.22
C LEU A 45 -15.05 0.82 10.85
N ALA A 46 -16.09 -0.01 11.03
CA ALA A 46 -16.02 -1.43 10.72
C ALA A 46 -15.65 -1.69 9.24
N PRO A 47 -16.32 -1.14 8.21
CA PRO A 47 -15.91 -1.28 6.81
C PRO A 47 -14.48 -0.78 6.53
N ALA A 48 -14.05 0.31 7.18
CA ALA A 48 -12.69 0.83 7.02
C ALA A 48 -11.64 -0.18 7.53
N PHE A 49 -11.83 -0.75 8.72
CA PHE A 49 -10.96 -1.82 9.23
C PHE A 49 -11.07 -3.11 8.42
N MET A 50 -12.27 -3.47 8.00
CA MET A 50 -12.52 -4.66 7.17
C MET A 50 -11.88 -4.54 5.79
N ALA A 51 -11.71 -3.33 5.24
CA ALA A 51 -11.06 -3.12 3.94
C ALA A 51 -9.59 -3.56 3.97
N TYR A 52 -8.92 -3.41 5.11
CA TYR A 52 -7.55 -3.90 5.32
C TYR A 52 -7.49 -5.44 5.50
N ALA A 53 -8.58 -6.06 5.97
CA ALA A 53 -8.63 -7.49 6.24
C ALA A 53 -9.16 -8.32 5.05
N HIS A 54 -10.29 -7.92 4.45
CA HIS A 54 -10.96 -8.64 3.36
C HIS A 54 -11.88 -7.70 2.55
N ARG A 55 -11.43 -7.33 1.34
CA ARG A 55 -12.12 -6.37 0.44
C ARG A 55 -13.59 -6.72 0.16
N GLY A 56 -13.90 -8.00 -0.05
CA GLY A 56 -15.27 -8.46 -0.30
C GLY A 56 -16.19 -8.27 0.90
N SER A 57 -15.69 -8.50 2.12
CA SER A 57 -16.47 -8.31 3.34
C SER A 57 -16.66 -6.82 3.64
N ALA A 58 -15.65 -6.00 3.36
CA ALA A 58 -15.75 -4.55 3.48
C ALA A 58 -16.82 -3.96 2.54
N ALA A 59 -16.92 -4.46 1.31
CA ALA A 59 -17.96 -4.02 0.38
C ALA A 59 -19.37 -4.35 0.88
N TRP A 60 -19.60 -5.58 1.37
CA TRP A 60 -20.89 -5.96 1.92
C TRP A 60 -21.20 -5.29 3.27
N ALA A 61 -20.19 -5.04 4.10
CA ALA A 61 -20.32 -4.25 5.32
C ALA A 61 -20.64 -2.78 5.01
N GLY A 62 -20.07 -2.21 3.94
CA GLY A 62 -20.42 -0.89 3.44
C GLY A 62 -21.87 -0.82 2.95
N VAL A 63 -22.37 -1.85 2.27
CA VAL A 63 -23.79 -1.96 1.87
C VAL A 63 -24.69 -2.09 3.09
N LEU A 64 -24.35 -2.94 4.05
CA LEU A 64 -25.12 -3.10 5.29
C LEU A 64 -25.13 -1.79 6.09
N GLY A 65 -23.99 -1.11 6.16
CA GLY A 65 -23.88 0.24 6.72
C GLY A 65 -24.76 1.24 5.99
N ALA A 66 -24.80 1.21 4.65
CA ALA A 66 -25.70 2.04 3.85
C ALA A 66 -27.17 1.76 4.14
N VAL A 67 -27.58 0.49 4.23
CA VAL A 67 -28.96 0.09 4.53
C VAL A 67 -29.37 0.56 5.93
N VAL A 68 -28.57 0.25 6.95
CA VAL A 68 -28.82 0.66 8.34
C VAL A 68 -28.84 2.18 8.47
N TRP A 69 -27.94 2.87 7.77
CA TRP A 69 -27.89 4.32 7.81
C TRP A 69 -29.00 4.99 7.03
N THR A 70 -29.53 4.38 5.97
CA THR A 70 -30.68 4.92 5.22
C THR A 70 -31.90 5.09 6.12
N SER A 71 -32.12 4.17 7.07
CA SER A 71 -33.18 4.30 8.08
C SER A 71 -32.88 5.32 9.18
N LEU A 72 -31.61 5.67 9.40
CA LEU A 72 -31.17 6.62 10.43
C LEU A 72 -30.92 8.02 9.87
N ALA A 73 -30.82 8.16 8.55
CA ALA A 73 -30.47 9.41 7.88
C ALA A 73 -31.60 10.44 8.04
N GLY A 74 -31.27 11.59 8.63
CA GLY A 74 -32.18 12.73 8.72
C GLY A 74 -32.45 13.42 7.37
N SER A 75 -31.73 13.06 6.30
CA SER A 75 -31.91 13.62 4.97
C SER A 75 -31.61 12.61 3.85
N PRO A 76 -32.24 12.75 2.67
CA PRO A 76 -31.97 11.87 1.52
C PRO A 76 -30.54 12.01 0.98
N VAL A 77 -29.87 13.13 1.24
CA VAL A 77 -28.49 13.39 0.81
C VAL A 77 -27.49 12.53 1.59
N THR A 78 -27.66 12.38 2.91
CA THR A 78 -26.80 11.52 3.73
C THR A 78 -26.96 10.05 3.37
N ALA A 79 -28.19 9.59 3.08
CA ALA A 79 -28.41 8.26 2.53
C ALA A 79 -27.65 8.07 1.20
N LEU A 80 -27.74 9.03 0.27
CA LEU A 80 -27.03 8.99 -1.01
C LEU A 80 -25.50 8.90 -0.87
N VAL A 81 -24.89 9.60 0.10
CA VAL A 81 -23.43 9.56 0.33
C VAL A 81 -22.99 8.18 0.83
N VAL A 82 -23.71 7.56 1.76
CA VAL A 82 -23.35 6.21 2.24
C VAL A 82 -23.57 5.16 1.14
N TRP A 83 -24.63 5.30 0.34
CA TRP A 83 -24.84 4.46 -0.84
C TRP A 83 -23.74 4.67 -1.89
N ALA A 84 -23.27 5.89 -2.11
CA ALA A 84 -22.14 6.17 -2.99
C ALA A 84 -20.86 5.49 -2.48
N TYR A 85 -20.60 5.52 -1.17
CA TYR A 85 -19.48 4.78 -0.56
C TYR A 85 -19.60 3.26 -0.77
N ALA A 86 -20.78 2.69 -0.52
CA ALA A 86 -21.04 1.27 -0.75
C ALA A 86 -20.86 0.88 -2.24
N LEU A 87 -21.36 1.71 -3.16
CA LEU A 87 -21.22 1.50 -4.60
C LEU A 87 -19.77 1.61 -5.06
N VAL A 88 -18.99 2.54 -4.50
CA VAL A 88 -17.54 2.63 -4.74
C VAL A 88 -16.88 1.34 -4.24
N ALA A 89 -17.12 0.92 -2.99
CA ALA A 89 -16.54 -0.32 -2.47
C ALA A 89 -16.88 -1.55 -3.34
N ILE A 90 -18.13 -1.68 -3.82
CA ILE A 90 -18.55 -2.72 -4.76
C ILE A 90 -17.82 -2.57 -6.11
N ALA A 91 -17.76 -1.37 -6.68
CA ALA A 91 -17.08 -1.13 -7.96
C ALA A 91 -15.60 -1.48 -7.88
N LEU A 92 -14.94 -1.21 -6.76
CA LEU A 92 -13.55 -1.57 -6.51
C LEU A 92 -13.36 -3.09 -6.45
N THR A 93 -14.22 -3.82 -5.74
CA THR A 93 -14.16 -5.30 -5.73
C THR A 93 -14.41 -5.94 -7.10
N ARG A 94 -15.08 -5.24 -8.02
CA ARG A 94 -15.36 -5.74 -9.37
C ARG A 94 -14.30 -5.37 -10.41
N ARG A 95 -13.47 -4.36 -10.15
CA ARG A 95 -12.45 -3.87 -11.09
C ARG A 95 -11.21 -4.78 -11.20
N ASP A 96 -11.02 -5.70 -10.26
CA ASP A 96 -9.97 -6.74 -10.29
C ASP A 96 -10.29 -7.93 -11.21
N ARG A 97 -11.27 -7.83 -12.12
CA ARG A 97 -11.45 -8.85 -13.16
C ARG A 97 -10.36 -8.70 -14.21
N SER A 98 -9.36 -9.58 -14.12
CA SER A 98 -8.30 -9.66 -15.11
C SER A 98 -8.83 -9.95 -16.52
N PRO A 99 -8.15 -9.43 -17.55
CA PRO A 99 -8.40 -9.77 -18.93
C PRO A 99 -8.24 -11.29 -19.15
N VAL A 100 -8.99 -11.80 -20.13
CA VAL A 100 -8.97 -13.20 -20.54
C VAL A 100 -7.56 -13.57 -21.00
N THR A 101 -6.87 -14.40 -20.22
CA THR A 101 -5.58 -14.96 -20.58
C THR A 101 -5.72 -15.87 -21.80
N ALA A 102 -4.66 -15.97 -22.61
CA ALA A 102 -4.55 -16.88 -23.74
C ALA A 102 -4.93 -18.33 -23.34
N PRO A 103 -5.41 -19.16 -24.27
CA PRO A 103 -5.81 -20.54 -23.95
C PRO A 103 -4.59 -21.37 -23.49
N VAL A 104 -4.45 -21.54 -22.18
CA VAL A 104 -3.44 -22.41 -21.54
C VAL A 104 -4.06 -23.80 -21.30
N PRO A 105 -3.33 -24.91 -21.55
CA PRO A 105 -3.80 -26.25 -21.20
C PRO A 105 -4.14 -26.34 -19.71
N ARG A 106 -5.26 -27.01 -19.39
CA ARG A 106 -5.69 -27.20 -18.01
C ARG A 106 -5.54 -28.64 -17.56
N ARG A 107 -5.00 -28.87 -16.37
CA ARG A 107 -4.94 -30.18 -15.71
C ARG A 107 -5.27 -30.02 -14.23
N GLN A 108 -5.84 -31.05 -13.64
CA GLN A 108 -6.05 -31.09 -12.20
C GLN A 108 -4.70 -31.40 -11.53
N PRO A 109 -4.29 -30.66 -10.49
CA PRO A 109 -3.07 -31.00 -9.75
C PRO A 109 -3.22 -32.37 -9.07
N PRO A 110 -2.12 -33.08 -8.82
CA PRO A 110 -2.13 -34.29 -8.00
C PRO A 110 -2.76 -34.02 -6.63
N ALA A 111 -3.48 -34.99 -6.08
CA ALA A 111 -4.05 -34.84 -4.74
C ALA A 111 -2.92 -34.79 -3.69
N PRO A 112 -2.87 -33.74 -2.85
CA PRO A 112 -1.88 -33.68 -1.77
C PRO A 112 -2.20 -34.70 -0.68
N ARG A 113 -1.18 -35.15 0.06
CA ARG A 113 -1.36 -36.07 1.21
C ARG A 113 -2.24 -35.46 2.32
N GLY A 114 -2.21 -34.14 2.44
CA GLY A 114 -3.06 -33.34 3.30
C GLY A 114 -3.04 -31.88 2.88
N LEU A 115 -4.08 -31.13 3.23
CA LEU A 115 -4.08 -29.68 3.04
C LEU A 115 -3.57 -29.00 4.31
N PRO A 116 -2.58 -28.10 4.21
CA PRO A 116 -2.09 -27.37 5.38
C PRO A 116 -3.19 -26.50 5.98
N HIS A 117 -3.06 -26.25 7.27
CA HIS A 117 -3.95 -25.32 7.97
C HIS A 117 -3.55 -23.88 7.67
N VAL A 118 -4.07 -23.35 6.57
CA VAL A 118 -3.81 -21.97 6.15
C VAL A 118 -4.61 -20.98 7.00
N ALA A 119 -4.07 -19.76 7.15
CA ALA A 119 -4.71 -18.63 7.83
C ALA A 119 -4.86 -18.75 9.36
N LEU A 120 -4.14 -19.66 10.03
CA LEU A 120 -4.27 -19.88 11.47
C LEU A 120 -4.16 -18.58 12.30
N PRO A 121 -3.19 -17.66 12.05
CA PRO A 121 -3.11 -16.42 12.82
C PRO A 121 -4.35 -15.53 12.65
N ALA A 122 -4.90 -15.44 11.43
CA ALA A 122 -6.10 -14.66 11.15
C ALA A 122 -7.34 -15.28 11.80
N GLU A 123 -7.46 -16.61 11.80
CA GLU A 123 -8.56 -17.30 12.47
C GLU A 123 -8.51 -17.10 13.99
N VAL A 124 -7.35 -17.31 14.62
CA VAL A 124 -7.16 -17.14 16.07
C VAL A 124 -7.42 -15.69 16.48
N ALA A 125 -6.84 -14.72 15.77
CA ALA A 125 -7.09 -13.29 16.03
C ALA A 125 -8.56 -12.92 15.79
N GLY A 126 -9.18 -13.47 14.75
CA GLY A 126 -10.59 -13.28 14.43
C GLY A 126 -11.50 -13.75 15.56
N PHE A 127 -11.32 -14.98 16.05
CA PHE A 127 -12.08 -15.50 17.18
C PHE A 127 -11.81 -14.74 18.48
N ALA A 128 -10.56 -14.37 18.77
CA ALA A 128 -10.23 -13.56 19.94
C ALA A 128 -10.96 -12.21 19.93
N LEU A 129 -10.99 -11.53 18.78
CA LEU A 129 -11.73 -10.27 18.62
C LEU A 129 -13.24 -10.46 18.77
N LEU A 130 -13.82 -11.55 18.26
CA LEU A 130 -15.23 -11.85 18.45
C LEU A 130 -15.57 -12.10 19.92
N VAL A 131 -14.74 -12.85 20.65
CA VAL A 131 -14.92 -13.08 22.10
C VAL A 131 -14.80 -11.78 22.88
N LEU A 132 -13.81 -10.93 22.57
CA LEU A 132 -13.65 -9.61 23.18
C LEU A 132 -14.83 -8.70 22.89
N ALA A 133 -15.32 -8.68 21.65
CA ALA A 133 -16.50 -7.90 21.28
C ALA A 133 -17.75 -8.37 22.04
N MET A 134 -17.94 -9.69 22.19
CA MET A 134 -19.03 -10.24 23.00
C MET A 134 -18.92 -9.84 24.47
N ALA A 135 -17.73 -9.91 25.06
CA ALA A 135 -17.49 -9.48 26.45
C ALA A 135 -17.76 -7.97 26.63
N GLY A 136 -17.29 -7.15 25.68
CA GLY A 136 -17.55 -5.70 25.68
C GLY A 136 -19.03 -5.37 25.49
N PHE A 137 -19.75 -6.11 24.65
CA PHE A 137 -21.19 -5.96 24.48
C PHE A 137 -21.96 -6.28 25.78
N VAL A 138 -21.60 -7.35 26.48
CA VAL A 138 -22.16 -7.67 27.80
C VAL A 138 -21.85 -6.57 28.82
N ALA A 139 -20.63 -6.01 28.80
CA ALA A 139 -20.27 -4.89 29.67
C ALA A 139 -21.10 -3.62 29.40
N VAL A 140 -21.41 -3.33 28.13
CA VAL A 140 -22.32 -2.25 27.74
C VAL A 140 -23.75 -2.52 28.22
N LEU A 141 -24.26 -3.74 28.03
CA LEU A 141 -25.62 -4.10 28.48
C LEU A 141 -25.78 -4.04 30.01
N LEU A 142 -24.70 -4.28 30.76
CA LEU A 142 -24.69 -4.20 32.22
C LEU A 142 -24.40 -2.77 32.74
N ASP A 143 -24.38 -1.75 31.88
CA ASP A 143 -24.01 -0.35 32.20
C ASP A 143 -22.63 -0.20 32.86
N ARG A 144 -21.74 -1.19 32.67
CA ARG A 144 -20.36 -1.16 33.18
C ARG A 144 -19.38 -0.46 32.25
N ALA A 145 -19.79 -0.19 31.02
CA ALA A 145 -19.00 0.48 30.01
C ALA A 145 -19.84 1.57 29.32
N GLY A 146 -19.28 2.77 29.18
CA GLY A 146 -19.99 3.90 28.61
C GLY A 146 -20.29 3.74 27.11
N PRO A 147 -21.22 4.52 26.54
CA PRO A 147 -21.57 4.51 25.11
C PRO A 147 -20.39 4.48 24.10
N PRO A 148 -19.24 5.16 24.30
CA PRO A 148 -18.09 5.04 23.39
C PRO A 148 -17.52 3.62 23.25
N SER A 149 -17.67 2.77 24.27
CA SER A 149 -17.22 1.38 24.20
C SER A 149 -18.02 0.55 23.19
N LEU A 150 -19.25 0.95 22.87
CA LEU A 150 -20.09 0.30 21.86
C LEU A 150 -19.48 0.42 20.46
N ALA A 151 -18.89 1.57 20.11
CA ALA A 151 -18.21 1.75 18.83
C ALA A 151 -16.99 0.83 18.70
N ALA A 152 -16.19 0.69 19.77
CA ALA A 152 -15.06 -0.22 19.81
C ALA A 152 -15.49 -1.69 19.70
N VAL A 153 -16.59 -2.07 20.36
CA VAL A 153 -17.19 -3.41 20.27
C VAL A 153 -17.62 -3.72 18.84
N ILE A 154 -18.31 -2.80 18.17
CA ILE A 154 -18.76 -2.98 16.78
C ILE A 154 -17.56 -3.08 15.82
N ALA A 155 -16.56 -2.22 15.98
CA ALA A 155 -15.34 -2.26 15.17
C ALA A 155 -14.57 -3.58 15.35
N ALA A 156 -14.39 -4.02 16.61
CA ALA A 156 -13.74 -5.30 16.92
C ALA A 156 -14.52 -6.49 16.36
N PHE A 157 -15.86 -6.48 16.47
CA PHE A 157 -16.72 -7.51 15.89
C PHE A 157 -16.58 -7.57 14.37
N GLY A 158 -16.65 -6.42 13.68
CA GLY A 158 -16.50 -6.34 12.23
C GLY A 158 -15.14 -6.85 11.75
N LEU A 159 -14.06 -6.42 12.41
CA LEU A 159 -12.70 -6.90 12.12
C LEU A 159 -12.58 -8.41 12.37
N GLY A 160 -13.13 -8.90 13.47
CA GLY A 160 -13.15 -10.33 13.81
C GLY A 160 -13.84 -11.16 12.73
N CYS A 161 -15.04 -10.77 12.30
CA CYS A 161 -15.76 -11.40 11.19
C CYS A 161 -14.97 -11.37 9.87
N ALA A 162 -14.29 -10.26 9.55
CA ALA A 162 -13.51 -10.17 8.32
C ALA A 162 -12.28 -11.09 8.32
N LEU A 163 -11.60 -11.23 9.47
CA LEU A 163 -10.48 -12.15 9.60
C LEU A 163 -10.91 -13.62 9.48
N VAL A 164 -12.02 -14.00 10.12
CA VAL A 164 -12.59 -15.35 9.96
C VAL A 164 -13.05 -15.59 8.53
N ALA A 165 -13.71 -14.63 7.89
CA ALA A 165 -14.11 -14.73 6.49
C ALA A 165 -12.90 -14.88 5.55
N ARG A 166 -11.81 -14.14 5.79
CA ARG A 166 -10.55 -14.29 5.06
C ARG A 166 -10.00 -15.72 5.23
N ALA A 167 -9.97 -16.26 6.44
CA ALA A 167 -9.50 -17.61 6.71
C ALA A 167 -10.33 -18.67 5.96
N VAL A 168 -11.67 -18.55 6.00
CA VAL A 168 -12.58 -19.44 5.27
C VAL A 168 -12.38 -19.33 3.76
N ALA A 169 -12.22 -18.11 3.23
CA ALA A 169 -11.98 -17.88 1.81
C ALA A 169 -10.64 -18.49 1.35
N GLN A 170 -9.58 -18.33 2.14
CA GLN A 170 -8.27 -18.93 1.86
C GLN A 170 -8.34 -20.45 1.82
N ARG A 171 -9.04 -21.08 2.79
CA ARG A 171 -9.29 -22.53 2.77
C ARG A 171 -10.11 -22.97 1.55
N ALA A 172 -11.14 -22.21 1.17
CA ALA A 172 -11.97 -22.52 0.02
C ALA A 172 -11.18 -22.43 -1.30
N HIS A 173 -10.33 -21.42 -1.47
CA HIS A 173 -9.46 -21.28 -2.63
C HIS A 173 -8.43 -22.42 -2.72
N LEU A 174 -7.81 -22.80 -1.60
CA LEU A 174 -6.90 -23.94 -1.56
C LEU A 174 -7.58 -25.25 -1.96
N ARG A 175 -8.79 -25.51 -1.45
CA ARG A 175 -9.58 -26.67 -1.87
C ARG A 175 -9.93 -26.62 -3.36
N LYS A 176 -10.25 -25.43 -3.88
CA LYS A 176 -10.57 -25.24 -5.30
C LYS A 176 -9.35 -25.50 -6.18
N LEU A 177 -8.15 -25.12 -5.75
CA LEU A 177 -6.89 -25.35 -6.47
C LEU A 177 -6.74 -26.84 -6.81
N PHE A 178 -6.92 -27.72 -5.82
CA PHE A 178 -6.79 -29.17 -5.99
C PHE A 178 -8.07 -29.87 -6.48
N GLY A 179 -9.23 -29.25 -6.29
CA GLY A 179 -10.53 -29.81 -6.65
C GLY A 179 -11.00 -29.50 -8.07
N THR A 180 -10.31 -28.61 -8.80
CA THR A 180 -10.70 -28.20 -10.16
C THR A 180 -9.50 -28.17 -11.12
N PRO A 181 -9.68 -28.41 -12.43
CA PRO A 181 -8.61 -28.27 -13.41
C PRO A 181 -8.05 -26.84 -13.45
N GLN A 182 -6.73 -26.73 -13.27
CA GLN A 182 -5.98 -25.46 -13.26
C GLN A 182 -5.21 -25.27 -14.56
N PRO A 183 -4.93 -24.02 -14.99
CA PRO A 183 -3.95 -23.77 -16.04
C PRO A 183 -2.57 -24.33 -15.61
N VAL A 184 -1.84 -24.86 -16.58
CA VAL A 184 -0.55 -25.52 -16.35
C VAL A 184 0.54 -24.80 -17.12
N HIS A 185 1.63 -24.49 -16.42
CA HIS A 185 2.81 -23.83 -16.99
C HIS A 185 4.06 -24.65 -16.72
N ALA A 186 4.94 -24.76 -17.72
CA ALA A 186 6.29 -25.25 -17.51
C ALA A 186 7.11 -24.12 -16.89
N VAL A 187 7.76 -24.39 -15.77
CA VAL A 187 8.51 -23.40 -14.99
C VAL A 187 9.87 -23.97 -14.56
N ARG A 188 10.75 -23.08 -14.12
CA ARG A 188 11.95 -23.43 -13.34
C ARG A 188 11.73 -23.00 -11.91
N VAL A 189 12.26 -23.74 -10.95
CA VAL A 189 12.11 -23.40 -9.53
C VAL A 189 13.39 -23.59 -8.76
N VAL A 190 13.57 -22.76 -7.74
CA VAL A 190 14.57 -22.95 -6.69
C VAL A 190 13.82 -23.30 -5.42
N GLU A 191 14.12 -24.47 -4.86
CA GLU A 191 13.50 -24.92 -3.63
C GLU A 191 14.32 -24.43 -2.44
N GLN A 192 13.67 -23.74 -1.49
CA GLN A 192 14.29 -23.26 -0.26
C GLN A 192 13.47 -23.73 0.95
N PRO A 193 14.08 -23.85 2.15
CA PRO A 193 13.34 -24.20 3.36
C PRO A 193 12.10 -23.31 3.58
N GLY A 194 10.92 -23.91 3.50
CA GLY A 194 9.62 -23.24 3.70
C GLY A 194 9.10 -22.39 2.51
N HIS A 195 9.86 -22.29 1.42
CA HIS A 195 9.56 -21.39 0.30
C HIS A 195 9.95 -21.99 -1.06
N VAL A 196 9.14 -21.78 -2.10
CA VAL A 196 9.51 -22.12 -3.48
C VAL A 196 9.56 -20.85 -4.33
N HIS A 197 10.71 -20.62 -4.93
CA HIS A 197 10.93 -19.54 -5.88
C HIS A 197 10.67 -20.04 -7.29
N VAL A 198 9.86 -19.33 -8.07
CA VAL A 198 9.38 -19.79 -9.38
C VAL A 198 9.71 -18.79 -10.47
N LEU A 199 10.25 -19.31 -11.57
CA LEU A 199 10.55 -18.60 -12.80
C LEU A 199 9.70 -19.18 -13.93
N MET A 200 8.78 -18.38 -14.44
CA MET A 200 7.91 -18.75 -15.55
C MET A 200 8.33 -18.01 -16.82
N PRO A 201 9.03 -18.65 -17.77
CA PRO A 201 9.48 -18.01 -18.99
C PRO A 201 8.30 -17.52 -19.84
N GLU A 202 8.40 -16.30 -20.36
CA GLU A 202 7.42 -15.70 -21.26
C GLU A 202 7.56 -16.23 -22.70
N PRO A 203 6.49 -16.12 -23.52
CA PRO A 203 6.54 -16.48 -24.94
C PRO A 203 7.56 -15.60 -25.69
N GLY A 204 8.77 -16.14 -25.88
CA GLY A 204 9.91 -15.40 -26.44
C GLY A 204 11.23 -15.74 -25.77
N GLY A 205 11.19 -16.32 -24.56
CA GLY A 205 12.37 -16.86 -23.87
C GLY A 205 13.35 -15.83 -23.32
N LEU A 206 13.17 -14.54 -23.61
CA LEU A 206 14.06 -13.47 -23.13
C LEU A 206 13.69 -12.95 -21.74
N MET A 207 12.43 -13.13 -21.33
CA MET A 207 11.90 -12.68 -20.05
C MET A 207 11.24 -13.85 -19.33
N ALA A 208 11.21 -13.81 -18.01
CA ALA A 208 10.44 -14.69 -17.15
C ALA A 208 9.70 -13.88 -16.10
N ARG A 209 8.57 -14.42 -15.64
CA ARG A 209 7.92 -13.93 -14.44
C ARG A 209 8.49 -14.65 -13.24
N GLU A 210 9.04 -13.88 -12.33
CA GLU A 210 9.59 -14.32 -11.07
C GLU A 210 8.59 -14.06 -9.94
N PHE A 211 8.38 -15.08 -9.12
CA PHE A 211 7.53 -14.95 -7.94
C PHE A 211 7.84 -16.03 -6.91
N ALA A 212 7.43 -15.73 -5.69
CA ALA A 212 7.65 -16.55 -4.52
C ALA A 212 6.33 -16.90 -3.84
N PHE A 213 6.25 -18.09 -3.26
CA PHE A 213 5.23 -18.40 -2.26
C PHE A 213 5.74 -19.38 -1.21
N ASP A 214 5.18 -19.26 -0.01
CA ASP A 214 5.46 -20.13 1.12
C ASP A 214 4.78 -21.48 0.91
N VAL A 215 5.45 -22.57 1.29
CA VAL A 215 4.95 -23.94 1.15
C VAL A 215 4.94 -24.65 2.50
N ALA A 216 4.05 -25.63 2.63
CA ALA A 216 4.04 -26.47 3.83
C ALA A 216 5.34 -27.29 3.83
N GLU A 217 6.12 -27.19 4.91
CA GLU A 217 7.31 -28.03 5.09
C GLU A 217 6.90 -29.51 5.02
N ASP A 218 7.50 -30.23 4.09
CA ASP A 218 7.47 -31.69 4.05
C ASP A 218 8.91 -32.19 4.23
N ALA A 219 9.06 -33.28 4.99
CA ALA A 219 10.29 -33.70 5.65
C ALA A 219 11.54 -33.89 4.76
N ALA A 220 12.70 -33.65 5.39
CA ALA A 220 14.08 -33.88 4.95
C ALA A 220 14.49 -33.10 3.68
N TRP A 221 15.03 -31.90 3.88
CA TRP A 221 15.80 -31.19 2.87
C TRP A 221 17.12 -31.94 2.63
N PRO A 222 17.58 -32.09 1.37
CA PRO A 222 18.96 -32.48 1.10
C PRO A 222 19.91 -31.48 1.78
N ASP A 223 21.08 -31.95 2.23
CA ASP A 223 22.03 -31.21 3.07
C ASP A 223 22.25 -29.76 2.57
N ASP A 224 22.27 -28.80 3.51
CA ASP A 224 22.41 -27.34 3.30
C ASP A 224 23.72 -26.90 2.57
N ASP A 225 24.52 -27.86 2.09
CA ASP A 225 25.83 -27.66 1.46
C ASP A 225 25.77 -27.64 -0.09
N GLU A 226 24.62 -27.89 -0.72
CA GLU A 226 24.46 -27.77 -2.18
C GLU A 226 24.04 -26.35 -2.59
N ASP A 227 24.79 -25.76 -3.53
CA ASP A 227 24.46 -24.46 -4.11
C ASP A 227 23.04 -24.48 -4.72
N PRO A 228 22.23 -23.42 -4.51
CA PRO A 228 20.87 -23.35 -5.03
C PRO A 228 20.88 -23.40 -6.56
N HIS A 229 20.26 -24.44 -7.12
CA HIS A 229 20.14 -24.65 -8.56
C HIS A 229 18.68 -24.72 -8.98
N THR A 230 18.39 -24.28 -10.21
CA THR A 230 17.02 -24.34 -10.74
C THR A 230 16.65 -25.71 -11.27
N LEU A 231 15.54 -26.25 -10.78
CA LEU A 231 14.96 -27.51 -11.22
C LEU A 231 13.79 -27.27 -12.19
N PRO A 232 13.61 -28.11 -13.23
CA PRO A 232 12.41 -28.06 -14.06
C PRO A 232 11.18 -28.51 -13.26
N ALA A 233 10.09 -27.76 -13.37
CA ALA A 233 8.87 -28.02 -12.62
C ALA A 233 7.60 -27.68 -13.41
N THR A 234 6.47 -28.13 -12.87
CA THR A 234 5.13 -27.85 -13.39
C THR A 234 4.36 -26.99 -12.42
N LEU A 235 3.98 -25.78 -12.85
CA LEU A 235 3.12 -24.88 -12.09
C LEU A 235 1.65 -25.16 -12.42
N TYR A 236 0.82 -25.27 -11.40
CA TYR A 236 -0.63 -25.35 -11.47
C TYR A 236 -1.24 -24.07 -10.91
N GLY A 237 -2.00 -23.36 -11.73
CA GLY A 237 -2.56 -22.05 -11.37
C GLY A 237 -2.00 -20.94 -12.25
N ASP A 238 -2.60 -19.76 -12.14
CA ASP A 238 -2.22 -18.58 -12.88
C ASP A 238 -1.48 -17.62 -11.93
N PRO A 239 -0.17 -17.38 -12.13
CA PRO A 239 0.68 -16.68 -11.17
C PRO A 239 0.41 -15.18 -11.22
N ARG A 240 -0.61 -14.76 -10.47
CA ARG A 240 -0.95 -13.36 -10.22
C ARG A 240 -0.86 -13.07 -8.73
N PRO A 241 -0.54 -11.83 -8.33
CA PRO A 241 -0.56 -11.44 -6.94
C PRO A 241 -1.91 -11.78 -6.28
N GLY A 242 -1.87 -12.51 -5.17
CA GLY A 242 -3.06 -12.98 -4.44
C GLY A 242 -3.71 -14.26 -4.99
N ALA A 243 -3.25 -14.81 -6.11
CA ALA A 243 -3.72 -16.09 -6.63
C ALA A 243 -3.09 -17.26 -5.87
N TRP A 244 -3.72 -18.44 -5.92
CA TRP A 244 -3.17 -19.66 -5.35
C TRP A 244 -2.54 -20.49 -6.45
N CYS A 245 -1.29 -20.90 -6.26
CA CYS A 245 -0.55 -21.75 -7.19
C CYS A 245 0.10 -22.90 -6.42
N ALA A 246 0.23 -24.05 -7.08
CA ALA A 246 1.00 -25.18 -6.58
C ALA A 246 2.06 -25.56 -7.60
N VAL A 247 3.20 -26.06 -7.14
CA VAL A 247 4.30 -26.47 -8.01
C VAL A 247 4.58 -27.95 -7.79
N GLN A 248 4.85 -28.67 -8.87
CA GLN A 248 5.34 -30.04 -8.83
C GLN A 248 6.76 -30.12 -9.38
N VAL A 249 7.69 -30.56 -8.54
CA VAL A 249 9.13 -30.72 -8.83
C VAL A 249 9.46 -32.20 -8.71
N GLU A 250 9.96 -32.81 -9.78
CA GLU A 250 10.36 -34.24 -9.77
C GLU A 250 9.30 -35.21 -9.20
N GLY A 251 8.02 -34.89 -9.39
CA GLY A 251 6.90 -35.66 -8.86
C GLY A 251 6.46 -35.29 -7.43
N ARG A 252 7.27 -34.54 -6.66
CA ARG A 252 6.91 -33.96 -5.36
C ARG A 252 6.04 -32.72 -5.56
N LEU A 253 4.92 -32.66 -4.84
CA LEU A 253 3.96 -31.56 -4.92
C LEU A 253 4.16 -30.60 -3.74
N HIS A 254 4.48 -29.35 -4.05
CA HIS A 254 4.62 -28.27 -3.09
C HIS A 254 3.28 -27.59 -2.87
N VAL A 255 2.74 -27.79 -1.67
CA VAL A 255 1.42 -27.27 -1.30
C VAL A 255 1.59 -25.88 -0.69
N PRO A 256 0.99 -24.83 -1.27
CA PRO A 256 1.13 -23.47 -0.75
C PRO A 256 0.48 -23.30 0.63
N VAL A 257 1.09 -22.50 1.50
CA VAL A 257 0.47 -22.03 2.76
C VAL A 257 -0.08 -20.61 2.66
N GLY A 258 0.28 -19.89 1.61
CA GLY A 258 -0.22 -18.56 1.27
C GLY A 258 -0.45 -18.39 -0.23
N PRO A 259 -1.18 -17.34 -0.64
CA PRO A 259 -1.25 -16.97 -2.05
C PRO A 259 0.11 -16.46 -2.56
N VAL A 260 0.28 -16.45 -3.88
CA VAL A 260 1.43 -15.83 -4.57
C VAL A 260 1.55 -14.37 -4.14
N GLY A 261 2.77 -13.97 -3.79
CA GLY A 261 3.13 -12.60 -3.43
C GLY A 261 3.25 -11.68 -4.64
N GLU A 262 4.30 -10.88 -4.65
CA GLU A 262 4.65 -10.06 -5.81
C GLU A 262 5.08 -10.94 -6.99
N VAL A 263 4.77 -10.47 -8.20
CA VAL A 263 5.18 -11.12 -9.45
C VAL A 263 5.90 -10.05 -10.27
N ILE A 264 7.20 -10.23 -10.45
CA ILE A 264 8.06 -9.31 -11.19
C ILE A 264 8.48 -9.94 -12.52
N GLU A 265 8.81 -9.13 -13.51
CA GLU A 265 9.36 -9.59 -14.79
C GLU A 265 10.88 -9.44 -14.75
N VAL A 266 11.60 -10.53 -15.01
CA VAL A 266 13.07 -10.60 -14.99
C VAL A 266 13.61 -11.12 -16.31
N ALA A 267 14.84 -10.73 -16.65
CA ALA A 267 15.53 -11.30 -17.81
C ALA A 267 15.84 -12.79 -17.57
N TYR A 268 15.59 -13.63 -18.57
CA TYR A 268 15.71 -15.08 -18.44
C TYR A 268 16.83 -15.62 -19.33
N ASP A 269 17.80 -16.33 -18.75
CA ASP A 269 18.81 -17.06 -19.52
C ASP A 269 18.29 -18.47 -19.83
N VAL A 270 17.86 -18.68 -21.07
CA VAL A 270 17.38 -19.98 -21.57
C VAL A 270 18.48 -21.05 -21.54
N VAL A 271 19.75 -20.66 -21.62
CA VAL A 271 20.90 -21.58 -21.68
C VAL A 271 21.22 -22.14 -20.31
N GLN A 272 21.29 -21.29 -19.28
CA GLN A 272 21.58 -21.73 -17.91
C GLN A 272 20.33 -22.15 -17.12
N GLY A 273 19.14 -21.73 -17.56
CA GLY A 273 17.87 -22.05 -16.89
C GLY A 273 17.67 -21.32 -15.56
N LEU A 274 18.63 -20.48 -15.18
CA LEU A 274 18.61 -19.57 -14.04
C LEU A 274 17.85 -18.29 -14.43
N PRO A 275 17.41 -17.45 -13.46
CA PRO A 275 17.30 -16.03 -13.78
C PRO A 275 18.64 -15.66 -14.43
N ARG A 276 18.63 -14.91 -15.53
CA ARG A 276 19.89 -14.28 -15.90
C ARG A 276 20.23 -13.49 -14.64
N GLU A 277 21.31 -13.86 -13.92
CA GLU A 277 21.93 -12.87 -13.07
C GLU A 277 22.18 -11.75 -14.06
N ILE A 278 21.27 -10.78 -14.03
CA ILE A 278 21.58 -9.45 -14.43
C ILE A 278 22.69 -9.19 -13.44
N GLU A 279 23.94 -9.49 -13.86
CA GLU A 279 25.09 -8.76 -13.37
C GLU A 279 24.54 -7.35 -13.26
N ASP A 280 24.49 -6.85 -12.03
CA ASP A 280 23.82 -5.63 -11.59
C ASP A 280 23.87 -4.50 -12.65
N ASP A 281 24.92 -4.52 -13.46
CA ASP A 281 25.20 -3.86 -14.72
C ASP A 281 24.08 -3.79 -15.80
N GLU A 282 23.29 -4.84 -16.13
CA GLU A 282 22.26 -4.73 -17.21
C GLU A 282 20.97 -4.02 -16.74
N GLU A 283 20.55 -4.17 -15.48
CA GLU A 283 19.47 -3.37 -14.89
C GLU A 283 19.93 -1.95 -14.55
N GLN A 284 21.24 -1.71 -14.47
CA GLN A 284 21.84 -0.39 -14.34
C GLN A 284 22.05 0.31 -15.69
N LEU A 285 21.65 -0.31 -16.81
CA LEU A 285 21.63 0.37 -18.10
C LEU A 285 20.68 1.56 -18.04
N VAL A 286 21.25 2.72 -18.32
CA VAL A 286 20.51 3.98 -18.41
C VAL A 286 19.72 3.95 -19.70
N ASP A 287 18.39 3.99 -19.61
CA ASP A 287 17.56 4.29 -20.78
C ASP A 287 17.87 5.72 -21.26
N PRO A 288 18.55 5.90 -22.42
CA PRO A 288 18.94 7.22 -22.88
C PRO A 288 17.74 8.10 -23.24
N GLU A 289 16.59 7.49 -23.55
CA GLU A 289 15.35 8.19 -23.89
C GLU A 289 14.65 8.76 -22.64
N ALA A 290 14.87 8.14 -21.48
CA ALA A 290 14.36 8.62 -20.19
C ALA A 290 15.18 9.79 -19.61
N LEU A 291 16.39 10.06 -20.11
CA LEU A 291 17.20 11.21 -19.68
C LEU A 291 16.63 12.53 -20.20
N LEU A 292 16.46 13.50 -19.30
CA LEU A 292 16.11 14.87 -19.70
C LEU A 292 17.31 15.57 -20.34
N PRO A 293 17.10 16.62 -21.16
CA PRO A 293 18.21 17.44 -21.68
C PRO A 293 19.14 17.98 -20.59
N SER A 294 18.58 18.30 -19.40
CA SER A 294 19.33 18.74 -18.23
C SER A 294 20.18 17.64 -17.56
N ASP A 295 20.01 16.38 -17.95
CA ASP A 295 20.83 15.27 -17.46
C ASP A 295 22.02 15.00 -18.37
N ARG A 296 22.04 15.59 -19.57
CA ARG A 296 23.11 15.42 -20.57
C ARG A 296 24.16 16.53 -20.53
N VAL A 297 23.99 17.51 -19.63
CA VAL A 297 24.97 18.57 -19.33
C VAL A 297 26.03 18.08 -18.35
N ASP A 298 27.01 18.93 -18.05
CA ASP A 298 28.19 18.64 -17.22
C ASP A 298 27.89 17.75 -16.00
N ALA A 299 28.65 16.66 -15.90
CA ALA A 299 28.66 15.68 -14.83
C ALA A 299 28.78 16.29 -13.42
N PHE A 300 29.52 17.41 -13.31
CA PHE A 300 29.77 18.08 -12.03
C PHE A 300 28.63 19.01 -11.60
N GLU A 301 27.68 19.34 -12.48
CA GLU A 301 26.58 20.22 -12.12
C GLU A 301 25.53 19.51 -11.24
N PRO A 302 25.22 20.07 -10.05
CA PRO A 302 24.25 19.46 -9.14
C PRO A 302 22.82 19.59 -9.66
N ARG A 303 22.21 18.44 -9.92
CA ARG A 303 20.81 18.28 -10.32
C ARG A 303 19.93 18.25 -9.07
N GLU A 304 18.64 18.59 -9.23
CA GLU A 304 17.67 18.59 -8.13
C GLU A 304 16.34 17.97 -8.55
N HIS A 305 15.76 17.18 -7.65
CA HIS A 305 14.39 16.68 -7.72
C HIS A 305 13.60 17.18 -6.51
N ARG A 306 12.38 17.63 -6.80
CA ARG A 306 11.39 18.06 -5.82
C ARG A 306 10.01 17.68 -6.30
N ILE A 307 9.11 17.35 -5.38
CA ILE A 307 7.69 17.17 -5.70
C ILE A 307 7.15 18.49 -6.27
N ALA A 308 6.32 18.40 -7.32
CA ALA A 308 5.68 19.56 -7.92
C ALA A 308 5.06 20.48 -6.83
N PRO A 309 5.40 21.78 -6.77
CA PRO A 309 5.00 22.64 -5.66
C PRO A 309 3.49 22.67 -5.42
N ALA A 310 2.69 22.75 -6.49
CA ALA A 310 1.23 22.76 -6.40
C ALA A 310 0.70 21.47 -5.74
N ARG A 311 1.24 20.31 -6.12
CA ARG A 311 0.86 19.02 -5.53
C ARG A 311 1.26 18.94 -4.06
N ALA A 312 2.50 19.30 -3.74
CA ALA A 312 3.01 19.25 -2.37
C ALA A 312 2.21 20.15 -1.42
N TRP A 313 1.84 21.35 -1.88
CA TRP A 313 0.97 22.27 -1.15
C TRP A 313 -0.44 21.71 -0.98
N GLY A 314 -1.06 21.22 -2.06
CA GLY A 314 -2.40 20.62 -2.00
C GLY A 314 -2.47 19.45 -1.01
N ALA A 315 -1.49 18.54 -1.06
CA ALA A 315 -1.40 17.43 -0.12
C ALA A 315 -1.19 17.90 1.32
N THR A 316 -0.33 18.88 1.56
CA THR A 316 -0.07 19.42 2.89
C THR A 316 -1.32 20.08 3.49
N VAL A 317 -2.05 20.88 2.70
CA VAL A 317 -3.31 21.49 3.14
C VAL A 317 -4.37 20.43 3.43
N ALA A 318 -4.50 19.41 2.57
CA ALA A 318 -5.45 18.33 2.78
C ALA A 318 -5.17 17.55 4.07
N ILE A 319 -3.90 17.25 4.37
CA ILE A 319 -3.50 16.59 5.63
C ILE A 319 -3.83 17.46 6.84
N GLY A 320 -3.43 18.74 6.81
CA GLY A 320 -3.65 19.67 7.92
C GLY A 320 -5.13 19.91 8.21
N LEU A 321 -5.93 20.20 7.18
CA LEU A 321 -7.37 20.40 7.30
C LEU A 321 -8.11 19.12 7.69
N GLY A 322 -7.74 17.97 7.10
CA GLY A 322 -8.33 16.67 7.45
C GLY A 322 -8.09 16.30 8.91
N ALA A 323 -6.89 16.53 9.44
CA ALA A 323 -6.58 16.33 10.85
C ALA A 323 -7.37 17.26 11.77
N ALA A 324 -7.52 18.54 11.38
CA ALA A 324 -8.30 19.53 12.11
C ALA A 324 -9.76 19.08 12.26
N LEU A 325 -10.41 18.76 11.14
CA LEU A 325 -11.81 18.34 11.11
C LEU A 325 -12.02 17.05 11.90
N ALA A 326 -11.15 16.04 11.73
CA ALA A 326 -11.26 14.77 12.45
C ALA A 326 -11.16 14.95 13.97
N ALA A 327 -10.24 15.80 14.46
CA ALA A 327 -10.08 16.06 15.88
C ALA A 327 -11.24 16.88 16.45
N ALA A 328 -11.74 17.85 15.69
CA ALA A 328 -12.86 18.69 16.09
C ALA A 328 -14.15 17.88 16.25
N GLU A 329 -14.43 17.00 15.28
CA GLU A 329 -15.55 16.05 15.33
C GLU A 329 -15.43 15.13 16.55
N LEU A 330 -14.25 14.55 16.79
CA LEU A 330 -14.02 13.69 17.95
C LEU A 330 -14.21 14.46 19.27
N ALA A 331 -13.76 15.70 19.35
CA ALA A 331 -13.96 16.58 20.50
C ALA A 331 -15.45 16.90 20.74
N GLN A 332 -16.20 17.16 19.67
CA GLN A 332 -17.64 17.43 19.74
C GLN A 332 -18.42 16.18 20.19
N VAL A 333 -18.08 15.01 19.64
CA VAL A 333 -18.66 13.71 20.03
C VAL A 333 -18.34 13.39 21.49
N ALA A 334 -17.17 13.77 21.99
CA ALA A 334 -16.78 13.64 23.39
C ALA A 334 -17.45 14.67 24.32
N GLY A 335 -18.26 15.60 23.79
CA GLY A 335 -18.95 16.63 24.58
C GLY A 335 -18.01 17.67 25.18
N LEU A 336 -16.85 17.90 24.55
CA LEU A 336 -15.91 18.91 25.03
C LEU A 336 -16.49 20.33 24.83
N PRO A 337 -16.22 21.26 25.76
CA PRO A 337 -16.65 22.65 25.59
C PRO A 337 -15.97 23.28 24.36
N THR A 338 -16.62 24.26 23.73
CA THR A 338 -16.17 24.89 22.47
C THR A 338 -14.73 25.38 22.53
N ALA A 339 -14.28 25.90 23.67
CA ALA A 339 -12.88 26.30 23.88
C ALA A 339 -11.90 25.11 23.77
N ALA A 340 -12.24 23.96 24.36
CA ALA A 340 -11.42 22.76 24.27
C ALA A 340 -11.44 22.14 22.87
N LEU A 341 -12.57 22.23 22.16
CA LEU A 341 -12.67 21.85 20.74
C LEU A 341 -11.74 22.70 19.87
N GLY A 342 -11.74 24.03 20.06
CA GLY A 342 -10.84 24.93 19.34
C GLY A 342 -9.36 24.60 19.56
N VAL A 343 -8.97 24.28 20.81
CA VAL A 343 -7.61 23.86 21.14
C VAL A 343 -7.26 22.52 20.47
N ALA A 344 -8.12 21.51 20.59
CA ALA A 344 -7.88 20.19 19.98
C ALA A 344 -7.73 20.29 18.46
N THR A 345 -8.60 21.07 17.81
CA THR A 345 -8.57 21.37 16.38
C THR A 345 -7.25 22.05 15.99
N ALA A 346 -6.84 23.09 16.74
CA ALA A 346 -5.62 23.83 16.46
C ALA A 346 -4.36 22.97 16.58
N VAL A 347 -4.29 22.13 17.62
CA VAL A 347 -3.17 21.20 17.83
C VAL A 347 -3.12 20.15 16.73
N ALA A 348 -4.26 19.51 16.41
CA ALA A 348 -4.31 18.49 15.36
C ALA A 348 -3.94 19.07 13.99
N ALA A 349 -4.45 20.26 13.66
CA ALA A 349 -4.08 20.97 12.45
C ALA A 349 -2.57 21.26 12.42
N ALA A 350 -1.99 21.77 13.52
CA ALA A 350 -0.56 22.08 13.60
C ALA A 350 0.31 20.83 13.37
N VAL A 351 -0.05 19.70 13.98
CA VAL A 351 0.62 18.40 13.78
C VAL A 351 0.50 17.94 12.32
N GLY A 352 -0.70 18.02 11.74
CA GLY A 352 -0.95 17.66 10.35
C GLY A 352 -0.16 18.53 9.35
N TYR A 353 -0.09 19.83 9.59
CA TYR A 353 0.68 20.76 8.76
C TYR A 353 2.21 20.56 8.91
N GLU A 354 2.72 20.28 10.11
CA GLU A 354 4.13 19.94 10.32
C GLU A 354 4.47 18.61 9.62
N PHE A 355 3.60 17.61 9.72
CA PHE A 355 3.76 16.34 9.01
C PHE A 355 3.73 16.52 7.50
N GLY A 356 2.75 17.27 6.97
CA GLY A 356 2.65 17.61 5.55
C GLY A 356 3.88 18.36 5.04
N TRP A 357 4.38 19.33 5.82
CA TRP A 357 5.63 20.02 5.49
C TRP A 357 6.81 19.05 5.41
N ARG A 358 7.03 18.20 6.41
CA ARG A 358 8.15 17.24 6.43
C ARG A 358 8.06 16.16 5.36
N SER A 359 6.85 15.76 4.98
CA SER A 359 6.63 14.66 4.02
C SER A 359 6.43 15.11 2.57
N GLN A 360 6.01 16.36 2.32
CA GLN A 360 5.65 16.84 0.98
C GLN A 360 6.45 18.07 0.55
N LEU A 361 6.54 19.11 1.39
CA LEU A 361 7.12 20.40 1.00
C LEU A 361 8.64 20.48 1.23
N ARG A 362 9.13 19.82 2.28
CA ARG A 362 10.53 19.78 2.69
C ARG A 362 11.39 18.83 1.84
N PRO A 363 10.91 17.64 1.41
CA PRO A 363 11.79 16.69 0.75
C PRO A 363 12.45 17.21 -0.52
N ARG A 364 13.75 17.05 -0.60
CA ARG A 364 14.60 17.43 -1.75
C ARG A 364 15.62 16.34 -1.98
N LEU A 365 15.94 16.08 -3.23
CA LEU A 365 17.06 15.23 -3.61
C LEU A 365 17.95 16.05 -4.55
N ARG A 366 19.25 16.06 -4.30
CA ARG A 366 20.26 16.62 -5.19
C ARG A 366 21.32 15.57 -5.48
N TRP A 367 21.84 15.57 -6.69
CA TRP A 367 22.87 14.60 -7.10
C TRP A 367 23.78 15.18 -8.19
N HIS A 368 24.96 14.61 -8.29
CA HIS A 368 25.94 14.78 -9.38
C HIS A 368 26.90 13.58 -9.34
N VAL A 369 27.96 13.57 -10.15
CA VAL A 369 28.91 12.44 -10.18
C VAL A 369 29.69 12.18 -8.90
N GLY A 370 29.79 13.13 -7.96
CA GLY A 370 30.40 12.88 -6.65
C GLY A 370 29.50 12.23 -5.59
N GLY A 371 28.19 12.07 -5.85
CA GLY A 371 27.25 11.48 -4.88
C GLY A 371 25.88 12.14 -4.86
N VAL A 372 25.14 11.85 -3.78
CA VAL A 372 23.75 12.27 -3.56
C VAL A 372 23.60 12.99 -2.22
N ALA A 373 22.61 13.87 -2.17
CA ALA A 373 22.21 14.57 -0.97
C ALA A 373 20.69 14.65 -0.90
N ALA A 374 20.10 14.21 0.19
CA ALA A 374 18.66 14.21 0.37
C ALA A 374 18.27 14.95 1.65
N VAL A 375 17.16 15.67 1.61
CA VAL A 375 16.47 16.11 2.82
C VAL A 375 15.26 15.22 2.99
N GLY A 376 15.32 14.28 3.92
CA GLY A 376 14.22 13.40 4.26
C GLY A 376 13.37 13.93 5.40
N PHE A 377 12.51 13.05 5.94
CA PHE A 377 11.72 13.35 7.13
C PHE A 377 12.59 13.63 8.36
N ARG A 378 13.69 12.87 8.51
CA ARG A 378 14.60 12.94 9.67
C ARG A 378 15.60 14.09 9.60
N GLY A 379 16.04 14.50 8.41
CA GLY A 379 17.11 15.47 8.29
C GLY A 379 17.74 15.50 6.90
N PRO A 380 18.72 16.39 6.68
CA PRO A 380 19.63 16.28 5.55
C PRO A 380 20.55 15.07 5.73
N ASP A 381 20.86 14.40 4.64
CA ASP A 381 21.80 13.30 4.52
C ASP A 381 22.60 13.45 3.22
N ARG A 382 23.87 13.06 3.23
CA ARG A 382 24.81 13.23 2.11
C ARG A 382 25.70 12.00 2.03
N GLN A 383 25.69 11.36 0.87
CA GLN A 383 26.42 10.11 0.67
C GLN A 383 27.16 10.15 -0.67
N PRO A 384 28.43 9.72 -0.72
CA PRO A 384 29.11 9.49 -1.98
C PRO A 384 28.47 8.31 -2.72
N TRP A 385 28.70 8.24 -4.03
CA TRP A 385 28.45 7.00 -4.74
C TRP A 385 29.43 5.94 -4.28
N ALA A 386 28.91 4.75 -4.00
CA ALA A 386 29.67 3.56 -3.68
C ALA A 386 29.36 2.47 -4.71
N THR A 387 30.23 1.46 -4.81
CA THR A 387 30.07 0.36 -5.78
C THR A 387 28.74 -0.38 -5.59
N ASP A 388 28.31 -0.53 -4.34
CA ASP A 388 27.04 -1.13 -3.90
C ASP A 388 25.83 -0.19 -3.92
N SER A 389 26.00 1.04 -4.43
CA SER A 389 24.87 1.96 -4.59
C SER A 389 23.93 1.44 -5.66
N ALA A 390 22.63 1.39 -5.36
CA ALA A 390 21.60 0.87 -6.23
C ALA A 390 20.42 1.85 -6.30
N VAL A 391 19.74 1.85 -7.45
CA VAL A 391 18.59 2.72 -7.69
C VAL A 391 17.46 1.88 -8.24
N VAL A 392 16.40 1.76 -7.44
CA VAL A 392 15.23 0.91 -7.74
C VAL A 392 13.97 1.76 -7.67
N HIS A 393 13.11 1.62 -8.67
CA HIS A 393 11.76 2.17 -8.63
C HIS A 393 10.81 1.14 -8.02
N ASP A 394 10.07 1.53 -7.00
CA ASP A 394 8.90 0.79 -6.54
C ASP A 394 7.66 1.37 -7.24
N ASP A 395 6.84 0.49 -7.83
CA ASP A 395 5.57 0.84 -8.48
C ASP A 395 4.60 1.66 -7.58
N ALA A 396 4.89 1.80 -6.29
CA ALA A 396 4.24 2.71 -5.36
C ALA A 396 4.50 4.22 -5.59
N GLY A 397 5.31 4.61 -6.59
CA GLY A 397 5.63 6.01 -6.87
C GLY A 397 6.70 6.56 -5.93
N THR A 398 7.65 5.70 -5.57
CA THR A 398 8.83 6.01 -4.77
C THR A 398 10.06 5.42 -5.45
N VAL A 399 11.18 6.13 -5.36
CA VAL A 399 12.49 5.60 -5.74
C VAL A 399 13.25 5.26 -4.48
N LEU A 400 13.69 4.01 -4.37
CA LEU A 400 14.60 3.56 -3.34
C LEU A 400 16.02 3.70 -3.86
N LEU A 401 16.86 4.39 -3.11
CA LEU A 401 18.23 4.71 -3.46
C LEU A 401 19.14 4.24 -2.33
N THR A 402 20.04 3.31 -2.59
CA THR A 402 21.15 3.01 -1.68
C THR A 402 22.37 3.80 -2.12
N ALA A 403 22.98 4.54 -1.20
CA ALA A 403 24.20 5.29 -1.45
C ALA A 403 25.08 5.23 -0.20
N GLY A 404 26.25 4.60 -0.32
CA GLY A 404 27.08 4.23 0.82
C GLY A 404 26.26 3.43 1.84
N GLU A 405 26.28 3.86 3.10
CA GLU A 405 25.59 3.16 4.19
C GLU A 405 24.10 3.54 4.34
N SER A 406 23.57 4.42 3.49
CA SER A 406 22.22 4.95 3.66
C SER A 406 21.23 4.48 2.61
N VAL A 407 20.03 4.16 3.07
CA VAL A 407 18.86 3.88 2.24
C VAL A 407 17.95 5.11 2.24
N LEU A 408 17.82 5.73 1.07
CA LEU A 408 17.03 6.93 0.84
C LEU A 408 15.74 6.56 0.10
N THR A 409 14.59 6.86 0.70
CA THR A 409 13.29 6.75 0.04
C THR A 409 12.85 8.11 -0.50
N VAL A 410 12.82 8.23 -1.82
CA VAL A 410 12.51 9.48 -2.51
C VAL A 410 11.09 9.42 -3.07
N PRO A 411 10.16 10.27 -2.63
CA PRO A 411 8.82 10.31 -3.20
C PRO A 411 8.83 10.87 -4.62
N VAL A 412 8.26 10.11 -5.56
CA VAL A 412 8.08 10.50 -6.96
C VAL A 412 6.63 10.27 -7.38
N PRO A 413 5.68 10.98 -6.75
CA PRO A 413 4.28 10.77 -7.06
C PRO A 413 3.98 11.23 -8.50
N PRO A 414 2.87 10.76 -9.09
CA PRO A 414 2.52 11.11 -10.47
C PRO A 414 2.51 12.64 -10.68
N PRO A 415 3.08 13.12 -11.80
CA PRO A 415 3.23 14.55 -12.05
C PRO A 415 1.87 15.24 -12.14
N TRP A 416 1.71 16.34 -11.41
CA TRP A 416 0.47 17.12 -11.33
C TRP A 416 0.82 18.61 -11.12
N PRO A 417 0.20 19.56 -11.86
CA PRO A 417 -1.00 19.41 -12.70
C PRO A 417 -0.76 18.85 -14.12
N GLY A 418 0.50 18.69 -14.54
CA GLY A 418 0.86 18.15 -15.86
C GLY A 418 2.18 17.39 -15.85
N PRO A 419 2.46 16.58 -16.88
CA PRO A 419 3.64 15.71 -16.95
C PRO A 419 4.98 16.47 -16.87
N GLU A 420 5.03 17.70 -17.33
CA GLU A 420 6.25 18.54 -17.32
C GLU A 420 6.54 19.17 -15.95
N SER A 421 5.62 19.04 -14.98
CA SER A 421 5.75 19.71 -13.67
C SER A 421 6.74 19.05 -12.72
N GLN A 422 7.16 17.81 -13.00
CA GLN A 422 8.02 16.99 -12.17
C GLN A 422 8.59 15.84 -13.00
N ARG A 423 9.80 15.37 -12.66
CA ARG A 423 10.33 14.10 -13.18
C ARG A 423 9.39 12.94 -12.87
N SER A 424 9.19 12.04 -13.84
CA SER A 424 8.65 10.71 -13.57
C SER A 424 9.66 9.88 -12.77
N ALA A 425 9.21 8.74 -12.24
CA ALA A 425 10.11 7.84 -11.53
C ALA A 425 11.19 7.28 -12.47
N ASP A 426 10.81 6.86 -13.67
CA ASP A 426 11.76 6.36 -14.69
C ASP A 426 12.81 7.42 -15.04
N GLN A 427 12.39 8.68 -15.23
CA GLN A 427 13.30 9.80 -15.50
C GLN A 427 14.25 10.07 -14.33
N LEU A 428 13.79 9.88 -13.09
CA LEU A 428 14.65 10.04 -11.92
C LEU A 428 15.64 8.89 -11.79
N VAL A 429 15.18 7.65 -11.96
CA VAL A 429 16.03 6.45 -11.91
C VAL A 429 17.11 6.51 -12.97
N ALA A 430 16.75 6.82 -14.23
CA ALA A 430 17.69 6.97 -15.32
C ALA A 430 18.76 8.03 -15.01
N ALA A 431 18.36 9.20 -14.49
CA ALA A 431 19.30 10.28 -14.18
C ALA A 431 20.22 10.00 -12.98
N LEU A 432 19.76 9.20 -12.01
CA LEU A 432 20.58 8.77 -10.87
C LEU A 432 21.57 7.67 -11.28
N ARG A 433 21.11 6.69 -12.09
CA ARG A 433 21.97 5.66 -12.68
C ARG A 433 23.06 6.26 -13.57
N ASP A 434 22.70 7.23 -14.40
CA ASP A 434 23.66 7.96 -15.24
C ASP A 434 24.76 8.63 -14.41
N ALA A 435 24.39 9.40 -13.38
CA ALA A 435 25.36 10.07 -12.52
C ALA A 435 26.25 9.07 -11.76
N ARG A 436 25.70 7.94 -11.29
CA ARG A 436 26.48 6.85 -10.69
C ARG A 436 27.45 6.23 -11.70
N ASN A 437 26.99 5.88 -12.89
CA ASN A 437 27.83 5.25 -13.91
C ASN A 437 28.98 6.17 -14.34
N GLN A 438 28.73 7.47 -14.48
CA GLN A 438 29.76 8.47 -14.74
C GLN A 438 30.78 8.58 -13.58
N SER A 439 30.36 8.36 -12.33
CA SER A 439 31.26 8.39 -11.17
C SER A 439 32.36 7.32 -11.21
N PHE A 440 32.12 6.20 -11.90
CA PHE A 440 33.12 5.14 -12.06
C PHE A 440 34.17 5.46 -13.13
N VAL A 441 33.85 6.37 -14.06
CA VAL A 441 34.73 6.75 -15.18
C VAL A 441 35.52 8.01 -14.86
N ILE A 442 34.99 8.89 -13.99
CA ILE A 442 35.56 10.19 -13.68
C ILE A 442 36.39 10.14 -12.40
N SER A 443 37.63 10.62 -12.47
CA SER A 443 38.51 10.79 -11.30
C SER A 443 39.37 12.05 -11.46
N PRO A 444 39.52 12.88 -10.41
CA PRO A 444 38.97 12.74 -9.05
C PRO A 444 37.49 13.15 -8.96
N LEU A 445 36.76 12.54 -8.02
CA LEU A 445 35.37 12.88 -7.73
C LEU A 445 35.25 14.08 -6.78
N PRO A 446 34.27 14.97 -7.00
CA PRO A 446 33.95 16.03 -6.04
C PRO A 446 33.24 15.42 -4.81
N PRO A 447 33.19 16.12 -3.67
CA PRO A 447 32.33 15.70 -2.56
C PRO A 447 30.84 15.71 -3.00
N PRO A 448 29.95 14.91 -2.37
CA PRO A 448 28.51 14.92 -2.64
C PRO A 448 27.93 16.35 -2.61
N PRO A 449 26.84 16.67 -3.33
CA PRO A 449 26.37 18.05 -3.42
C PRO A 449 25.82 18.55 -2.07
N ASP A 450 25.78 19.86 -1.88
CA ASP A 450 25.07 20.47 -0.75
C ASP A 450 23.56 20.54 -1.03
N VAL A 451 22.74 20.17 -0.04
CA VAL A 451 21.29 20.32 -0.09
C VAL A 451 20.81 21.28 1.01
N GLN A 452 20.15 22.36 0.62
CA GLN A 452 19.59 23.32 1.57
C GLN A 452 18.28 22.78 2.13
N VAL A 453 18.12 22.82 3.46
CA VAL A 453 16.85 22.48 4.10
C VAL A 453 15.89 23.67 3.92
N PRO A 454 14.77 23.51 3.21
CA PRO A 454 13.83 24.61 3.02
C PRO A 454 13.28 25.07 4.37
N PRO A 455 13.22 26.39 4.66
CA PRO A 455 12.55 26.87 5.87
C PRO A 455 11.04 26.62 5.79
N ARG A 456 10.36 26.74 6.93
CA ARG A 456 8.90 26.66 6.96
C ARG A 456 8.31 27.87 6.22
N PRO A 457 7.49 27.66 5.18
CA PRO A 457 6.93 28.79 4.43
C PRO A 457 5.91 29.53 5.31
N PRO A 458 5.92 30.88 5.35
CA PRO A 458 4.98 31.65 6.18
C PRO A 458 3.51 31.37 5.83
N ALA A 459 3.24 31.06 4.56
CA ALA A 459 1.91 30.69 4.06
C ALA A 459 1.33 29.43 4.74
N LEU A 460 2.16 28.55 5.30
CA LEU A 460 1.70 27.35 6.02
C LEU A 460 1.06 27.70 7.36
N TYR A 461 1.54 28.74 8.04
CA TYR A 461 0.89 29.26 9.25
C TYR A 461 -0.45 29.91 8.95
N ALA A 462 -0.56 30.63 7.82
CA ALA A 462 -1.83 31.19 7.36
C ALA A 462 -2.84 30.09 7.02
N ALA A 463 -2.41 29.03 6.30
CA ALA A 463 -3.25 27.89 5.97
C ALA A 463 -3.71 27.13 7.23
N TRP A 464 -2.83 26.99 8.23
CA TRP A 464 -3.16 26.44 9.53
C TRP A 464 -4.24 27.25 10.25
N LEU A 465 -4.04 28.57 10.42
CA LEU A 465 -5.02 29.44 11.06
C LEU A 465 -6.38 29.42 10.34
N LEU A 466 -6.37 29.45 9.00
CA LEU A 466 -7.57 29.40 8.19
C LEU A 466 -8.31 28.05 8.35
N SER A 467 -7.59 26.94 8.39
CA SER A 467 -8.19 25.61 8.57
C SER A 467 -8.84 25.46 9.93
N VAL A 468 -8.22 26.00 10.99
CA VAL A 468 -8.79 26.03 12.34
C VAL A 468 -10.05 26.89 12.36
N ALA A 469 -9.98 28.12 11.84
CA ALA A 469 -11.12 29.04 11.80
C ALA A 469 -12.29 28.44 11.00
N LEU A 470 -12.01 27.85 9.83
CA LEU A 470 -13.00 27.19 9.00
C LEU A 470 -13.63 25.99 9.72
N THR A 471 -12.82 25.14 10.37
CA THR A 471 -13.32 23.97 11.10
C THR A 471 -14.22 24.38 12.27
N VAL A 472 -13.80 25.40 13.05
CA VAL A 472 -14.61 25.92 14.17
C VAL A 472 -15.91 26.54 13.66
N LEU A 473 -15.88 27.26 12.53
CA LEU A 473 -17.08 27.85 11.93
C LEU A 473 -18.05 26.80 11.34
N ILE A 474 -17.53 25.66 10.88
CA ILE A 474 -18.35 24.56 10.38
C ILE A 474 -19.07 23.83 11.52
N LEU A 475 -18.41 23.68 12.69
CA LEU A 475 -18.87 22.81 13.78
C LEU A 475 -19.49 23.55 14.98
N GLY A 476 -19.19 24.84 15.14
CA GLY A 476 -19.75 25.72 16.17
C GLY A 476 -20.95 26.49 15.65
#